data_AF-A0A3B8L917-F1
#
_entry.id   AF-A0A3B8L917-F1
#
_cell.length_a   1.000
_cell.length_b   1.000
_cell.length_c   1.000
_cell.angle_alpha   90.00
_cell.angle_beta   90.00
_cell.angle_gamma   90.00
#
_symmetry.space_group_name_H-M   'P 1'
#
loop_
_entity.id
_entity.type
_entity.pdbx_description
1 polymer ?
#
loop_
_entity_poly.entity_id
_entity_poly.type
_entity_poly.pdbx_seq_one_letter_code
_entity_poly.pdbx_strand_id
1 'polypeptide(L)'
;MNIFSVVRLSVLCCVVFLGGYLACSPPDYKCTNDIKETKVNPNGAPCETICDCNNQGYEGVCNKPANVCISKARNSCENAGDVEPCTNRLSGETGQRICQDKGLYSLVFGDCKSKVTAEKIAEKADEPSAEKADEPSAEKAPEPSQEPGVEPAAEPNPEPKTEASLEPSDEKRTEQAKEPIHEEPVRADAGEPTTETIPEGCSVGATEPCYSGSPGTMGVGNCKSGTRTCKNGAWGPCIGEITPAEELCGNKKDDDCDGTIDEGCD
;
A
#
# COMPACT_ATOMS: atom_id res chain seq x y z
N MET A 1 -37.84 -78.85 -10.37
CA MET A 1 -36.63 -78.42 -11.12
C MET A 1 -36.90 -77.04 -11.70
N ASN A 2 -36.14 -76.03 -11.27
CA ASN A 2 -35.98 -74.66 -11.81
C ASN A 2 -34.98 -73.97 -10.86
N ILE A 3 -33.67 -74.21 -10.95
CA ILE A 3 -32.66 -73.64 -11.88
C ILE A 3 -32.55 -72.10 -11.75
N PHE A 4 -31.57 -71.68 -10.93
CA PHE A 4 -30.69 -70.50 -11.00
C PHE A 4 -31.22 -69.09 -11.36
N SER A 5 -31.10 -68.16 -10.39
CA SER A 5 -30.50 -66.80 -10.50
C SER A 5 -30.84 -66.00 -9.23
N VAL A 6 -30.23 -66.26 -8.07
CA VAL A 6 -28.99 -65.65 -7.55
C VAL A 6 -28.68 -64.22 -8.01
N VAL A 7 -28.59 -63.33 -7.02
CA VAL A 7 -27.92 -62.02 -6.96
C VAL A 7 -28.61 -60.83 -7.65
N ARG A 8 -29.52 -60.17 -6.92
CA ARG A 8 -29.78 -58.73 -7.06
C ARG A 8 -28.55 -57.98 -6.55
N LEU A 9 -27.60 -57.72 -7.45
CA LEU A 9 -26.43 -56.89 -7.16
C LEU A 9 -26.85 -55.42 -7.26
N SER A 10 -26.76 -54.76 -6.11
CA SER A 10 -26.93 -53.33 -5.89
C SER A 10 -26.07 -52.52 -6.86
N VAL A 11 -26.67 -51.96 -7.92
CA VAL A 11 -26.04 -50.91 -8.73
C VAL A 11 -26.50 -49.57 -8.17
N LEU A 12 -25.76 -49.19 -7.13
CA LEU A 12 -25.26 -47.85 -6.86
C LEU A 12 -25.93 -46.72 -7.67
N CYS A 13 -26.88 -46.05 -7.00
CA CYS A 13 -27.10 -44.61 -7.00
C CYS A 13 -26.03 -43.80 -7.77
N CYS A 14 -26.23 -43.55 -9.06
CA CYS A 14 -25.61 -42.43 -9.78
C CYS A 14 -26.27 -41.11 -9.33
N VAL A 15 -26.13 -40.78 -8.05
CA VAL A 15 -26.53 -39.47 -7.53
C VAL A 15 -25.44 -38.51 -7.95
N VAL A 16 -25.71 -37.80 -9.04
CA VAL A 16 -25.50 -36.36 -9.15
C VAL A 16 -24.16 -35.89 -8.55
N PHE A 17 -23.04 -36.17 -9.22
CA PHE A 17 -21.87 -35.30 -9.14
C PHE A 17 -22.07 -34.08 -10.06
N LEU A 18 -23.17 -33.35 -9.85
CA LEU A 18 -23.17 -31.91 -10.08
C LEU A 18 -22.36 -31.33 -8.91
N GLY A 19 -21.05 -31.55 -8.95
CA GLY A 19 -20.11 -30.84 -8.10
C GLY A 19 -20.29 -29.38 -8.46
N GLY A 20 -21.11 -28.70 -7.65
CA GLY A 20 -21.23 -27.26 -7.69
C GLY A 20 -19.81 -26.74 -7.67
N TYR A 21 -19.42 -26.09 -8.76
CA TYR A 21 -18.34 -25.13 -8.71
C TYR A 21 -18.69 -24.25 -7.52
N LEU A 22 -17.98 -24.43 -6.41
CA LEU A 22 -17.92 -23.46 -5.35
C LEU A 22 -17.33 -22.23 -6.03
N ALA A 23 -18.21 -21.43 -6.63
CA ALA A 23 -17.94 -20.06 -6.94
C ALA A 23 -17.56 -19.47 -5.58
N CYS A 24 -16.26 -19.34 -5.36
CA CYS A 24 -15.77 -18.46 -4.32
C CYS A 24 -16.37 -17.10 -4.69
N SER A 25 -17.47 -16.75 -4.04
CA SER A 25 -17.92 -15.37 -4.03
C SER A 25 -16.73 -14.63 -3.42
N PRO A 26 -16.09 -13.70 -4.16
CA PRO A 26 -15.00 -12.94 -3.58
C PRO A 26 -15.52 -12.28 -2.29
N PRO A 27 -14.74 -12.28 -1.21
CA PRO A 27 -15.04 -11.51 -0.01
C PRO A 27 -15.55 -10.12 -0.42
N ASP A 28 -16.55 -9.59 0.28
CA ASP A 28 -16.95 -8.19 0.18
C ASP A 28 -15.76 -7.31 0.58
N TYR A 29 -14.87 -7.03 -0.37
CA TYR A 29 -13.68 -6.23 -0.13
C TYR A 29 -14.12 -4.77 0.01
N LYS A 30 -14.12 -4.26 1.24
CA LYS A 30 -14.42 -2.86 1.48
C LYS A 30 -13.27 -1.99 0.96
N CYS A 31 -13.65 -0.97 0.22
CA CYS A 31 -12.74 0.02 -0.32
C CYS A 31 -12.90 1.31 0.48
N THR A 32 -11.78 1.96 0.76
CA THR A 32 -11.79 3.27 1.40
C THR A 32 -11.32 4.29 0.38
N ASN A 33 -12.21 5.17 -0.08
CA ASN A 33 -11.94 6.13 -1.17
C ASN A 33 -11.41 5.46 -2.44
N ASP A 34 -12.05 4.39 -2.90
CA ASP A 34 -11.65 3.59 -4.07
C ASP A 34 -10.29 2.89 -3.95
N ILE A 35 -9.68 2.82 -2.76
CA ILE A 35 -8.41 2.13 -2.52
C ILE A 35 -8.67 0.87 -1.68
N LYS A 36 -8.21 -0.29 -2.20
CA LYS A 36 -8.20 -1.57 -1.49
C LYS A 36 -6.99 -1.68 -0.56
N GLU A 37 -7.13 -2.39 0.56
CA GLU A 37 -6.06 -2.56 1.57
C GLU A 37 -4.91 -3.47 1.11
N THR A 38 -5.09 -4.19 0.01
CA THR A 38 -4.07 -5.10 -0.51
C THR A 38 -2.91 -4.33 -1.17
N LYS A 39 -1.76 -5.01 -1.33
CA LYS A 39 -0.59 -4.51 -2.09
C LYS A 39 -0.28 -5.35 -3.32
N VAL A 40 -1.20 -6.23 -3.72
CA VAL A 40 -1.03 -7.16 -4.85
C VAL A 40 -1.14 -6.39 -6.16
N ASN A 41 -0.23 -6.61 -7.11
CA ASN A 41 -0.31 -5.99 -8.44
C ASN A 41 -1.60 -6.45 -9.16
N PRO A 42 -2.57 -5.54 -9.42
CA PRO A 42 -3.81 -5.94 -10.06
C PRO A 42 -3.75 -5.82 -11.59
N ASN A 43 -2.63 -5.38 -12.19
CA ASN A 43 -2.56 -5.13 -13.63
C ASN A 43 -2.90 -6.39 -14.43
N GLY A 44 -3.82 -6.28 -15.40
CA GLY A 44 -4.27 -7.42 -16.20
C GLY A 44 -5.38 -8.27 -15.55
N ALA A 45 -5.70 -8.05 -14.27
CA ALA A 45 -6.76 -8.78 -13.58
C ALA A 45 -8.15 -8.36 -14.10
N PRO A 46 -9.15 -9.26 -14.09
CA PRO A 46 -10.52 -8.92 -14.38
C PRO A 46 -11.05 -7.93 -13.34
N CYS A 47 -11.85 -6.96 -13.79
CA CYS A 47 -12.35 -5.89 -12.92
C CYS A 47 -13.73 -5.39 -13.33
N GLU A 48 -14.42 -4.82 -12.34
CA GLU A 48 -15.67 -4.10 -12.56
C GLU A 48 -15.56 -2.63 -12.20
N THR A 49 -14.85 -2.34 -11.11
CA THR A 49 -14.75 -1.03 -10.48
C THR A 49 -13.30 -0.54 -10.39
N ILE A 50 -13.10 0.73 -10.02
CA ILE A 50 -11.77 1.29 -9.75
C ILE A 50 -11.08 0.51 -8.62
N CYS A 51 -11.82 0.20 -7.55
CA CYS A 51 -11.27 -0.48 -6.38
C CYS A 51 -10.68 -1.86 -6.68
N ASP A 52 -11.15 -2.55 -7.71
CA ASP A 52 -10.56 -3.83 -8.12
C ASP A 52 -9.10 -3.68 -8.57
N CYS A 53 -8.77 -2.51 -9.10
CA CYS A 53 -7.50 -2.19 -9.72
C CYS A 53 -6.64 -1.22 -8.90
N ASN A 54 -7.20 -0.66 -7.83
CA ASN A 54 -6.61 0.42 -7.06
C ASN A 54 -6.41 0.01 -5.61
N ASN A 55 -5.17 0.06 -5.11
CA ASN A 55 -4.83 -0.46 -3.80
C ASN A 55 -3.61 0.26 -3.16
N GLN A 56 -3.18 -0.22 -1.99
CA GLN A 56 -2.11 0.43 -1.21
C GLN A 56 -0.78 0.54 -1.97
N GLY A 57 -0.50 -0.37 -2.91
CA GLY A 57 0.74 -0.38 -3.69
C GLY A 57 0.59 0.14 -5.12
N TYR A 58 -0.62 0.16 -5.66
CA TYR A 58 -0.87 0.42 -7.08
C TYR A 58 -2.00 1.43 -7.27
N GLU A 59 -1.74 2.48 -8.06
CA GLU A 59 -2.81 3.32 -8.61
C GLU A 59 -3.30 2.68 -9.91
N GLY A 60 -4.60 2.47 -10.02
CA GLY A 60 -5.15 1.73 -11.15
C GLY A 60 -6.64 1.92 -11.35
N VAL A 61 -7.09 1.48 -12.50
CA VAL A 61 -8.42 1.74 -13.03
C VAL A 61 -8.87 0.57 -13.87
N CYS A 62 -10.18 0.32 -13.84
CA CYS A 62 -10.75 -0.72 -14.67
C CYS A 62 -10.95 -0.21 -16.10
N ASN A 63 -10.21 -0.74 -17.06
CA ASN A 63 -10.35 -0.36 -18.46
C ASN A 63 -11.60 -0.97 -19.07
N LYS A 64 -12.60 -0.15 -19.34
CA LYS A 64 -13.79 -0.52 -20.12
C LYS A 64 -13.51 -0.25 -21.61
N PRO A 65 -13.86 -1.15 -22.54
CA PRO A 65 -14.75 -2.30 -22.41
C PRO A 65 -14.07 -3.64 -22.07
N ALA A 66 -12.75 -3.66 -21.93
CA ALA A 66 -11.99 -4.91 -21.73
C ALA A 66 -12.28 -5.58 -20.37
N ASN A 67 -12.80 -4.83 -19.38
CA ASN A 67 -12.97 -5.29 -17.99
C ASN A 67 -11.65 -5.83 -17.40
N VAL A 68 -10.56 -5.15 -17.74
CA VAL A 68 -9.21 -5.52 -17.31
C VAL A 68 -8.56 -4.32 -16.62
N CYS A 69 -7.89 -4.57 -15.50
CA CYS A 69 -7.17 -3.55 -14.78
C CYS A 69 -5.98 -3.02 -15.57
N ILE A 70 -5.86 -1.69 -15.61
CA ILE A 70 -4.64 -0.99 -15.98
C ILE A 70 -4.16 -0.29 -14.72
N SER A 71 -2.99 -0.68 -14.21
CA SER A 71 -2.44 -0.13 -12.99
C SER A 71 -0.93 0.08 -13.09
N LYS A 72 -0.38 0.88 -12.19
CA LYS A 72 1.06 1.09 -12.01
C LYS A 72 1.36 1.20 -10.52
N ALA A 73 2.59 0.85 -10.15
CA ALA A 73 3.06 1.03 -8.79
C ALA A 73 2.99 2.52 -8.40
N ARG A 74 2.58 2.79 -7.17
CA ARG A 74 2.62 4.14 -6.59
C ARG A 74 4.07 4.52 -6.34
N ASN A 75 4.39 5.80 -6.58
CA ASN A 75 5.70 6.34 -6.24
C ASN A 75 5.76 6.60 -4.73
N SER A 76 6.92 6.34 -4.11
CA SER A 76 7.18 6.74 -2.73
C SER A 76 7.31 8.26 -2.60
N CYS A 77 7.06 8.76 -1.40
CA CYS A 77 7.23 10.16 -1.03
C CYS A 77 7.84 10.27 0.37
N GLU A 78 8.33 11.44 0.73
CA GLU A 78 9.05 11.65 1.99
C GLU A 78 8.10 12.03 3.13
N ASN A 79 7.17 12.95 2.89
CA ASN A 79 6.29 13.47 3.93
C ASN A 79 4.82 13.38 3.52
N ALA A 80 3.98 12.90 4.44
CA ALA A 80 2.54 12.89 4.26
C ALA A 80 2.03 14.31 3.97
N GLY A 81 1.19 14.45 2.93
CA GLY A 81 0.69 15.74 2.46
C GLY A 81 1.53 16.42 1.38
N ASP A 82 2.72 15.91 1.04
CA ASP A 82 3.50 16.41 -0.10
C ASP A 82 2.65 16.37 -1.38
N VAL A 83 2.68 17.46 -2.16
CA VAL A 83 1.88 17.59 -3.39
C VAL A 83 2.81 17.64 -4.58
N GLU A 84 2.55 16.81 -5.58
CA GLU A 84 3.28 16.84 -6.83
C GLU A 84 2.36 16.89 -8.06
N PRO A 85 2.83 17.48 -9.18
CA PRO A 85 2.10 17.43 -10.44
C PRO A 85 2.05 15.98 -10.96
N CYS A 86 0.96 15.65 -11.65
CA CYS A 86 0.77 14.36 -12.28
C CYS A 86 -0.05 14.48 -13.56
N THR A 87 -0.07 13.42 -14.36
CA THR A 87 -0.97 13.29 -15.51
C THR A 87 -1.76 12.01 -15.37
N ASN A 88 -3.10 12.11 -15.44
CA ASN A 88 -3.97 10.95 -15.42
C ASN A 88 -3.77 10.14 -16.69
N ARG A 89 -3.49 8.84 -16.56
CA ARG A 89 -3.12 7.99 -17.70
C ARG A 89 -4.29 7.65 -18.63
N LEU A 90 -5.52 7.67 -18.12
CA LEU A 90 -6.70 7.40 -18.95
C LEU A 90 -7.23 8.67 -19.62
N SER A 91 -7.35 9.76 -18.86
CA SER A 91 -7.92 11.01 -19.41
C SER A 91 -6.85 11.88 -20.09
N GLY A 92 -5.57 11.68 -19.81
CA GLY A 92 -4.49 12.57 -20.24
C GLY A 92 -4.49 13.92 -19.52
N GLU A 93 -5.40 14.14 -18.58
CA GLU A 93 -5.54 15.41 -17.88
C GLU A 93 -4.41 15.59 -16.86
N THR A 94 -3.83 16.79 -16.83
CA THR A 94 -2.89 17.18 -15.79
C THR A 94 -3.62 17.41 -14.47
N GLY A 95 -2.98 17.02 -13.37
CA GLY A 95 -3.54 17.07 -12.04
C GLY A 95 -2.49 17.23 -10.96
N GLN A 96 -2.91 17.00 -9.73
CA GLN A 96 -2.05 16.88 -8.57
C GLN A 96 -2.36 15.59 -7.83
N ARG A 97 -1.35 15.05 -7.15
CA ARG A 97 -1.48 13.93 -6.22
C ARG A 97 -0.79 14.26 -4.91
N ILE A 98 -1.30 13.66 -3.85
CA ILE A 98 -0.92 13.96 -2.47
C ILE A 98 -0.25 12.71 -1.88
N CYS A 99 0.88 12.88 -1.19
CA CYS A 99 1.56 11.81 -0.47
C CYS A 99 0.70 11.32 0.70
N GLN A 100 0.55 10.01 0.83
CA GLN A 100 -0.29 9.37 1.85
C GLN A 100 -1.70 9.98 1.88
N ASP A 101 -2.32 10.12 0.69
CA ASP A 101 -3.69 10.63 0.53
C ASP A 101 -4.69 9.70 1.24
N LYS A 102 -5.94 10.17 1.39
CA LYS A 102 -7.00 9.45 2.10
C LYS A 102 -7.19 8.04 1.53
N GLY A 103 -7.08 7.04 2.40
CA GLY A 103 -7.17 5.63 2.04
C GLY A 103 -5.82 4.94 1.85
N LEU A 104 -4.70 5.67 1.92
CA LEU A 104 -3.35 5.12 1.96
C LEU A 104 -2.77 5.13 3.37
N TYR A 105 -2.13 4.02 3.75
CA TYR A 105 -1.45 3.91 5.04
C TYR A 105 0.07 4.12 4.97
N SER A 106 0.67 3.98 3.79
CA SER A 106 2.11 4.12 3.56
C SER A 106 2.45 5.44 2.88
N LEU A 107 3.71 5.89 3.00
CA LEU A 107 4.25 7.08 2.34
C LEU A 107 4.44 6.87 0.84
N VAL A 108 3.31 6.83 0.12
CA VAL A 108 3.23 6.75 -1.33
C VAL A 108 2.23 7.77 -1.86
N PHE A 109 2.41 8.24 -3.09
CA PHE A 109 1.48 9.17 -3.70
C PHE A 109 0.12 8.53 -4.01
N GLY A 110 -0.93 9.30 -3.73
CA GLY A 110 -2.32 9.04 -4.09
C GLY A 110 -2.57 9.07 -5.60
N ASP A 111 -3.83 8.89 -5.96
CA ASP A 111 -4.26 8.91 -7.36
C ASP A 111 -4.16 10.32 -7.94
N CYS A 112 -3.89 10.41 -9.24
CA CYS A 112 -3.85 11.70 -9.92
C CYS A 112 -5.25 12.32 -10.01
N LYS A 113 -5.48 13.39 -9.23
CA LYS A 113 -6.71 14.17 -9.24
C LYS A 113 -6.55 15.32 -10.24
N SER A 114 -7.34 15.32 -11.31
CA SER A 114 -7.33 16.43 -12.26
C SER A 114 -7.65 17.73 -11.52
N LYS A 115 -6.94 18.80 -11.87
CA LYS A 115 -7.32 20.15 -11.43
C LYS A 115 -8.58 20.54 -12.19
N VAL A 116 -9.72 19.96 -11.84
CA VAL A 116 -10.97 20.70 -11.99
C VAL A 116 -10.74 21.92 -11.10
N THR A 117 -10.81 23.09 -11.71
CA THR A 117 -10.57 24.40 -11.09
C THR A 117 -11.15 24.46 -9.69
N ALA A 118 -10.56 25.29 -8.83
CA ALA A 118 -11.06 25.65 -7.50
C ALA A 118 -12.49 26.27 -7.48
N GLU A 119 -13.32 26.00 -8.50
CA GLU A 119 -14.63 26.57 -8.80
C GLU A 119 -15.74 25.51 -9.01
N LYS A 120 -15.58 24.27 -8.54
CA LYS A 120 -16.75 23.39 -8.34
C LYS A 120 -16.96 23.04 -6.87
N ILE A 121 -17.22 24.10 -6.09
CA ILE A 121 -18.34 24.22 -5.13
C ILE A 121 -18.23 23.23 -3.94
N ALA A 122 -17.86 23.59 -2.70
CA ALA A 122 -18.22 24.74 -1.86
C ALA A 122 -19.73 24.99 -1.64
N GLU A 123 -20.60 24.09 -2.11
CA GLU A 123 -21.97 23.86 -1.61
C GLU A 123 -21.94 22.38 -1.20
N LYS A 124 -22.05 21.99 0.06
CA LYS A 124 -23.12 22.35 0.99
C LYS A 124 -22.63 22.02 2.40
N ALA A 125 -21.92 22.95 3.01
CA ALA A 125 -21.57 22.91 4.43
C ALA A 125 -21.68 24.34 4.97
N ASP A 126 -22.91 24.85 5.07
CA ASP A 126 -23.36 25.79 6.11
C ASP A 126 -24.87 26.03 5.96
N GLU A 127 -25.67 25.34 6.76
CA GLU A 127 -26.92 25.90 7.30
C GLU A 127 -26.99 25.48 8.78
N PRO A 128 -26.89 26.42 9.73
CA PRO A 128 -27.19 26.14 11.13
C PRO A 128 -28.64 26.52 11.47
N SER A 129 -29.31 25.56 12.12
CA SER A 129 -30.28 25.67 13.22
C SER A 129 -31.55 26.54 13.07
N ALA A 130 -32.70 25.88 13.20
CA ALA A 130 -33.80 26.36 14.04
C ALA A 130 -34.70 25.21 14.52
N GLU A 131 -34.79 25.06 15.84
CA GLU A 131 -35.70 24.21 16.60
C GLU A 131 -37.19 24.49 16.31
N LYS A 132 -38.04 23.46 16.51
CA LYS A 132 -39.12 23.58 17.49
C LYS A 132 -39.55 22.21 18.05
N ALA A 133 -39.55 22.15 19.39
CA ALA A 133 -40.04 21.08 20.24
C ALA A 133 -41.57 20.98 20.26
N ASP A 134 -42.09 19.77 20.52
CA ASP A 134 -43.24 19.54 21.41
C ASP A 134 -43.21 18.07 21.91
N GLU A 135 -43.25 17.90 23.23
CA GLU A 135 -43.29 16.68 24.06
C GLU A 135 -44.75 16.46 24.57
N PRO A 136 -45.11 15.56 25.52
CA PRO A 136 -44.93 14.10 25.67
C PRO A 136 -46.26 13.35 25.92
N SER A 137 -46.24 12.02 26.06
CA SER A 137 -46.99 11.35 27.15
C SER A 137 -46.52 9.92 27.45
N ALA A 138 -46.72 9.53 28.70
CA ALA A 138 -46.17 8.40 29.45
C ALA A 138 -46.92 7.07 29.31
N GLU A 139 -46.29 5.95 29.73
CA GLU A 139 -46.70 5.00 30.80
C GLU A 139 -45.71 3.82 30.83
N LYS A 140 -44.84 3.69 31.84
CA LYS A 140 -44.96 3.00 33.16
C LYS A 140 -44.85 1.46 33.14
N ALA A 141 -43.88 0.99 33.92
CA ALA A 141 -43.41 -0.40 34.16
C ALA A 141 -44.40 -1.31 34.92
N PRO A 142 -44.08 -2.61 35.16
CA PRO A 142 -43.25 -2.95 36.32
C PRO A 142 -42.23 -4.11 36.17
N GLU A 143 -41.21 -4.03 37.03
CA GLU A 143 -40.15 -4.97 37.48
C GLU A 143 -40.70 -6.08 38.45
N PRO A 144 -39.90 -6.91 39.19
CA PRO A 144 -38.51 -7.44 39.05
C PRO A 144 -38.34 -8.93 39.53
N SER A 145 -37.10 -9.46 39.47
CA SER A 145 -36.43 -10.30 40.52
C SER A 145 -35.04 -10.72 39.99
N GLN A 146 -33.91 -10.15 40.46
CA GLN A 146 -33.09 -10.55 41.63
C GLN A 146 -32.64 -12.03 41.57
N GLU A 147 -31.35 -12.41 41.62
CA GLU A 147 -30.42 -12.30 42.77
C GLU A 147 -29.00 -12.86 42.38
N PRO A 148 -27.95 -12.91 43.27
CA PRO A 148 -26.68 -12.18 43.03
C PRO A 148 -25.36 -12.97 43.26
N GLY A 149 -24.22 -12.25 43.19
CA GLY A 149 -22.97 -12.55 43.89
C GLY A 149 -21.87 -13.17 43.01
N VAL A 150 -20.56 -12.92 43.15
CA VAL A 150 -19.74 -12.28 44.19
C VAL A 150 -18.39 -11.92 43.54
N GLU A 151 -17.93 -10.67 43.69
CA GLU A 151 -16.50 -10.26 43.70
C GLU A 151 -16.05 -10.21 45.19
N PRO A 152 -14.77 -10.32 45.59
CA PRO A 152 -13.70 -9.40 45.13
C PRO A 152 -12.24 -9.89 45.20
N ALA A 153 -11.32 -9.08 44.66
CA ALA A 153 -10.22 -8.42 45.40
C ALA A 153 -8.94 -8.26 44.56
N ALA A 154 -8.57 -7.01 44.31
CA ALA A 154 -7.26 -6.54 43.86
C ALA A 154 -6.28 -6.45 45.05
N GLU A 155 -4.98 -6.73 44.88
CA GLU A 155 -3.82 -5.80 44.82
C GLU A 155 -2.65 -6.43 45.65
N PRO A 156 -1.40 -5.90 45.72
CA PRO A 156 -0.51 -5.37 44.67
C PRO A 156 0.99 -5.82 44.81
N ASN A 157 1.82 -5.45 43.81
CA ASN A 157 3.27 -5.12 43.86
C ASN A 157 4.31 -6.25 44.15
N PRO A 158 5.65 -6.11 43.92
CA PRO A 158 6.43 -4.91 43.54
C PRO A 158 7.58 -5.05 42.49
N GLU A 159 7.88 -3.97 41.76
CA GLU A 159 9.26 -3.55 41.39
C GLU A 159 9.86 -2.76 42.59
N PRO A 160 11.17 -2.42 42.72
CA PRO A 160 12.26 -2.38 41.71
C PRO A 160 13.63 -2.89 42.24
N LYS A 161 14.69 -2.87 41.42
CA LYS A 161 16.00 -2.26 41.78
C LYS A 161 16.82 -1.91 40.53
N THR A 162 17.02 -0.61 40.36
CA THR A 162 18.16 0.04 39.71
C THR A 162 19.49 -0.32 40.38
N GLU A 163 20.57 -0.40 39.60
CA GLU A 163 21.90 0.10 39.96
C GLU A 163 22.59 0.55 38.67
N ALA A 164 23.06 1.79 38.70
CA ALA A 164 23.87 2.43 37.69
C ALA A 164 25.36 2.13 37.96
N SER A 165 26.19 2.01 36.92
CA SER A 165 27.61 2.36 37.04
C SER A 165 28.26 2.63 35.69
N LEU A 166 28.48 3.93 35.44
CA LEU A 166 29.71 4.59 35.00
C LEU A 166 30.28 4.33 33.57
N GLU A 167 30.50 5.48 32.93
CA GLU A 167 30.97 5.83 31.58
C GLU A 167 32.50 5.57 31.36
N PRO A 168 33.22 6.25 30.43
CA PRO A 168 33.04 6.52 28.99
C PRO A 168 34.31 6.12 28.17
N SER A 169 34.25 6.15 26.84
CA SER A 169 35.43 6.50 26.03
C SER A 169 35.04 7.00 24.64
N ASP A 170 34.89 8.31 24.56
CA ASP A 170 35.09 9.11 23.36
C ASP A 170 36.48 8.84 22.76
N GLU A 171 36.54 8.47 21.48
CA GLU A 171 37.66 8.88 20.61
C GLU A 171 37.11 9.65 19.41
N LYS A 172 36.97 10.94 19.69
CA LYS A 172 37.18 12.07 18.80
C LYS A 172 38.26 11.79 17.74
N ARG A 173 37.88 11.74 16.46
CA ARG A 173 38.78 12.09 15.35
C ARG A 173 38.32 13.37 14.69
N THR A 174 38.92 14.47 15.17
CA THR A 174 39.03 15.74 14.45
C THR A 174 40.26 15.72 13.55
N GLU A 175 40.09 15.96 12.25
CA GLU A 175 40.97 16.78 11.38
C GLU A 175 40.11 17.21 10.19
N GLN A 176 39.61 18.45 10.18
CA GLN A 176 40.25 19.69 9.72
C GLN A 176 40.36 19.82 8.18
N ALA A 177 39.46 20.69 7.68
CA ALA A 177 39.65 21.80 6.74
C ALA A 177 40.30 21.51 5.37
N LYS A 178 39.57 21.90 4.30
CA LYS A 178 39.88 23.14 3.55
C LYS A 178 38.92 23.31 2.36
N GLU A 179 38.19 24.43 2.34
CA GLU A 179 37.48 24.98 1.17
C GLU A 179 38.46 25.36 0.04
N PRO A 180 38.01 25.50 -1.21
CA PRO A 180 37.58 26.85 -1.62
C PRO A 180 36.36 26.88 -2.55
N ILE A 181 35.41 27.75 -2.18
CA ILE A 181 34.77 28.76 -3.02
C ILE A 181 35.26 28.87 -4.49
N HIS A 182 34.33 28.66 -5.42
CA HIS A 182 34.32 29.37 -6.70
C HIS A 182 32.88 29.83 -6.99
N GLU A 183 32.69 31.14 -6.87
CA GLU A 183 31.51 31.89 -7.34
C GLU A 183 31.58 32.05 -8.87
N GLU A 184 30.47 31.73 -9.55
CA GLU A 184 29.76 32.51 -10.59
C GLU A 184 30.53 32.97 -11.87
N PRO A 185 29.93 32.86 -13.08
CA PRO A 185 28.68 33.59 -13.33
C PRO A 185 27.62 32.88 -14.18
N VAL A 186 26.37 33.13 -13.77
CA VAL A 186 25.19 33.16 -14.63
C VAL A 186 25.44 33.95 -15.92
N ARG A 187 25.18 33.31 -17.06
CA ARG A 187 24.84 34.00 -18.31
C ARG A 187 23.43 33.57 -18.71
N ALA A 188 22.55 34.56 -18.72
CA ALA A 188 21.26 34.49 -19.37
C ALA A 188 21.45 34.25 -20.87
N ASP A 189 20.75 33.25 -21.40
CA ASP A 189 20.31 33.28 -22.79
C ASP A 189 18.85 32.82 -22.82
N ALA A 190 17.99 33.76 -23.19
CA ALA A 190 16.58 33.53 -23.41
C ALA A 190 16.43 32.90 -24.80
N GLY A 191 16.28 31.57 -24.82
CA GLY A 191 15.90 30.79 -25.99
C GLY A 191 14.50 30.20 -25.79
N GLU A 192 13.57 30.66 -26.62
CA GLU A 192 12.19 30.23 -26.91
C GLU A 192 11.84 28.75 -26.61
N PRO A 193 10.64 28.43 -26.06
CA PRO A 193 10.24 27.05 -25.81
C PRO A 193 9.65 26.44 -27.10
N THR A 194 10.45 25.71 -27.85
CA THR A 194 9.91 24.77 -28.83
C THR A 194 9.50 23.49 -28.12
N THR A 195 8.19 23.25 -28.10
CA THR A 195 7.55 21.96 -27.81
C THR A 195 8.22 20.84 -28.60
N GLU A 196 9.15 20.13 -27.97
CA GLU A 196 9.63 18.84 -28.43
C GLU A 196 9.09 17.75 -27.50
N THR A 197 8.31 16.85 -28.10
CA THR A 197 7.84 15.59 -27.55
C THR A 197 8.98 14.87 -26.81
N ILE A 198 8.96 14.87 -25.47
CA ILE A 198 9.86 14.02 -24.69
C ILE A 198 9.50 12.57 -25.04
N PRO A 199 10.41 11.79 -25.64
CA PRO A 199 10.12 10.39 -25.91
C PRO A 199 9.92 9.68 -24.56
N GLU A 200 8.83 8.92 -24.41
CA GLU A 200 8.59 8.00 -23.28
C GLU A 200 9.61 6.84 -23.27
N GLY A 201 10.88 7.19 -23.13
CA GLY A 201 12.01 6.29 -23.21
C GLY A 201 13.24 6.94 -22.58
N CYS A 202 14.26 6.13 -22.37
CA CYS A 202 15.53 6.59 -21.82
C CYS A 202 16.56 6.81 -22.94
N SER A 203 17.56 7.65 -22.69
CA SER A 203 18.69 7.80 -23.62
C SER A 203 19.55 6.53 -23.58
N VAL A 204 19.85 5.92 -24.73
CA VAL A 204 20.66 4.69 -24.79
C VAL A 204 22.00 4.91 -24.06
N GLY A 205 22.31 4.01 -23.13
CA GLY A 205 23.51 4.09 -22.28
C GLY A 205 23.33 4.91 -21.00
N ALA A 206 22.21 5.63 -20.81
CA ALA A 206 21.89 6.25 -19.53
C ALA A 206 21.80 5.18 -18.43
N THR A 207 22.19 5.55 -17.22
CA THR A 207 22.13 4.70 -16.03
C THR A 207 21.41 5.42 -14.91
N GLU A 208 20.62 4.70 -14.13
CA GLU A 208 19.98 5.25 -12.94
C GLU A 208 19.84 4.18 -11.84
N PRO A 209 19.74 4.61 -10.56
CA PRO A 209 19.44 3.70 -9.48
C PRO A 209 18.06 3.07 -9.66
N CYS A 210 17.90 1.85 -9.17
CA CYS A 210 16.65 1.13 -9.23
C CYS A 210 16.51 0.18 -8.04
N TYR A 211 15.28 -0.18 -7.73
CA TYR A 211 14.96 -1.15 -6.70
C TYR A 211 13.58 -1.73 -7.00
N SER A 212 13.47 -3.05 -7.03
CA SER A 212 12.24 -3.79 -7.32
C SER A 212 11.63 -4.46 -6.09
N GLY A 213 12.30 -4.38 -4.94
CA GLY A 213 11.79 -4.85 -3.66
C GLY A 213 10.64 -4.00 -3.13
N SER A 214 9.98 -4.48 -2.08
CA SER A 214 8.85 -3.79 -1.45
C SER A 214 9.23 -2.37 -0.99
N PRO A 215 8.34 -1.38 -1.10
CA PRO A 215 8.60 -0.06 -0.52
C PRO A 215 8.88 -0.15 0.98
N GLY A 216 9.91 0.56 1.44
CA GLY A 216 10.33 0.56 2.84
C GLY A 216 11.42 -0.45 3.19
N THR A 217 11.74 -1.42 2.31
CA THR A 217 12.82 -2.39 2.55
C THR A 217 14.16 -1.96 1.95
N MET A 218 14.16 -0.94 1.08
CA MET A 218 15.38 -0.44 0.45
C MET A 218 16.32 0.16 1.51
N GLY A 219 17.49 -0.45 1.69
CA GLY A 219 18.46 -0.02 2.69
C GLY A 219 18.19 -0.54 4.10
N VAL A 220 17.19 -1.41 4.27
CA VAL A 220 16.96 -2.15 5.51
C VAL A 220 17.71 -3.48 5.44
N GLY A 221 18.40 -3.85 6.52
CA GLY A 221 19.11 -5.11 6.56
C GLY A 221 20.16 -5.25 5.47
N ASN A 222 20.07 -6.36 4.71
CA ASN A 222 20.94 -6.62 3.57
C ASN A 222 20.42 -5.99 2.25
N CYS A 223 19.18 -5.49 2.22
CA CYS A 223 18.53 -5.00 1.02
C CYS A 223 19.15 -3.71 0.51
N LYS A 224 19.34 -3.62 -0.81
CA LYS A 224 19.93 -2.44 -1.44
C LYS A 224 19.46 -2.24 -2.87
N SER A 225 19.57 -1.00 -3.33
CA SER A 225 19.33 -0.63 -4.72
C SER A 225 20.40 -1.20 -5.66
N GLY A 226 19.99 -1.41 -6.90
CA GLY A 226 20.86 -1.72 -8.03
C GLY A 226 20.97 -0.54 -8.99
N THR A 227 21.49 -0.81 -10.18
CA THR A 227 21.55 0.15 -11.30
C THR A 227 20.96 -0.49 -12.54
N ARG A 228 20.10 0.25 -13.23
CA ARG A 228 19.57 -0.15 -14.55
C ARG A 228 20.19 0.71 -15.63
N THR A 229 20.42 0.10 -16.79
CA THR A 229 20.99 0.77 -17.95
C THR A 229 19.97 0.80 -19.07
N CYS A 230 19.84 1.94 -19.72
CA CYS A 230 18.98 2.08 -20.88
C CYS A 230 19.58 1.37 -22.09
N LYS A 231 18.81 0.45 -22.69
CA LYS A 231 19.15 -0.22 -23.95
C LYS A 231 17.98 -0.07 -24.92
N ASN A 232 18.28 0.39 -26.13
CA ASN A 232 17.28 0.57 -27.20
C ASN A 232 16.07 1.42 -26.77
N GLY A 233 16.29 2.47 -25.98
CA GLY A 233 15.23 3.36 -25.50
C GLY A 233 14.42 2.83 -24.31
N ALA A 234 14.71 1.63 -23.80
CA ALA A 234 14.04 1.04 -22.65
C ALA A 234 15.02 0.72 -21.50
N TRP A 235 14.55 0.88 -20.27
CA TRP A 235 15.33 0.51 -19.11
C TRP A 235 15.52 -1.00 -19.04
N GLY A 236 16.77 -1.44 -18.89
CA GLY A 236 17.13 -2.83 -18.66
C GLY A 236 16.82 -3.32 -17.23
N PRO A 237 17.22 -4.55 -16.90
CA PRO A 237 17.06 -5.08 -15.54
C PRO A 237 17.82 -4.23 -14.53
N CYS A 238 17.35 -4.27 -13.28
CA CYS A 238 18.05 -3.65 -12.18
C CYS A 238 19.18 -4.55 -11.69
N ILE A 239 20.42 -4.22 -12.06
CA ILE A 239 21.58 -5.05 -11.75
C ILE A 239 22.14 -4.66 -10.38
N GLY A 240 22.36 -5.66 -9.53
CA GLY A 240 23.02 -5.48 -8.23
C GLY A 240 22.10 -5.12 -7.06
N GLU A 241 20.78 -5.09 -7.30
CA GLU A 241 19.80 -4.98 -6.21
C GLU A 241 19.79 -6.24 -5.34
N ILE A 242 19.44 -6.07 -4.07
CA ILE A 242 19.08 -7.15 -3.14
C ILE A 242 17.70 -6.80 -2.60
N THR A 243 16.71 -7.63 -2.94
CA THR A 243 15.31 -7.47 -2.55
C THR A 243 14.97 -8.42 -1.41
N PRO A 244 13.88 -8.18 -0.66
CA PRO A 244 13.40 -9.09 0.37
C PRO A 244 13.30 -10.53 -0.13
N ALA A 245 13.81 -11.46 0.66
CA ALA A 245 13.74 -12.89 0.45
C ALA A 245 13.12 -13.57 1.69
N GLU A 246 12.96 -14.89 1.64
CA GLU A 246 12.61 -15.66 2.82
C GLU A 246 13.81 -15.72 3.77
N GLU A 247 13.54 -15.61 5.08
CA GLU A 247 14.56 -15.66 6.12
C GLU A 247 15.41 -16.93 6.07
N LEU A 248 16.74 -16.76 6.03
CA LEU A 248 17.68 -17.87 6.13
C LEU A 248 18.35 -17.88 7.50
N CYS A 249 17.72 -18.61 8.42
CA CYS A 249 18.17 -18.76 9.80
C CYS A 249 19.66 -19.13 9.96
N GLY A 250 20.34 -18.38 10.83
CA GLY A 250 21.72 -18.60 11.25
C GLY A 250 22.76 -18.01 10.30
N ASN A 251 22.34 -17.20 9.33
CA ASN A 251 23.23 -16.53 8.40
C ASN A 251 23.66 -15.13 8.89
N LYS A 252 23.07 -14.64 10.00
CA LYS A 252 23.33 -13.32 10.62
C LYS A 252 23.02 -12.16 9.69
N LYS A 253 21.99 -12.30 8.87
CA LYS A 253 21.47 -11.26 7.99
C LYS A 253 19.97 -11.16 8.21
N ASP A 254 19.49 -9.98 7.86
CA ASP A 254 18.10 -9.65 7.68
C ASP A 254 17.84 -9.89 6.18
N ASP A 255 17.24 -11.02 5.82
CA ASP A 255 17.03 -11.45 4.43
C ASP A 255 15.69 -10.98 3.88
N ASP A 256 14.69 -10.83 4.74
CA ASP A 256 13.38 -10.30 4.41
C ASP A 256 13.28 -8.77 4.50
N CYS A 257 14.33 -8.14 5.04
CA CYS A 257 14.53 -6.71 5.12
C CYS A 257 13.46 -6.01 5.96
N ASP A 258 13.04 -6.64 7.06
CA ASP A 258 12.11 -6.11 8.05
C ASP A 258 12.79 -5.31 9.18
N GLY A 259 14.13 -5.36 9.24
CA GLY A 259 14.96 -4.66 10.22
C GLY A 259 15.39 -5.51 11.40
N THR A 260 15.00 -6.78 11.44
CA THR A 260 15.45 -7.79 12.41
C THR A 260 16.33 -8.84 11.74
N ILE A 261 17.16 -9.51 12.53
CA ILE A 261 18.13 -10.48 12.01
C ILE A 261 17.75 -11.85 12.56
N ASP A 262 17.64 -12.85 11.68
CA ASP A 262 17.37 -14.24 12.01
C ASP A 262 16.07 -14.44 12.84
N GLU A 263 14.98 -13.73 12.50
CA GLU A 263 13.67 -13.89 13.11
C GLU A 263 12.84 -15.06 12.51
N GLY A 264 11.80 -15.49 13.22
CA GLY A 264 10.93 -16.58 12.74
C GLY A 264 11.57 -17.99 12.74
N CYS A 265 12.73 -18.14 13.39
CA CYS A 265 13.53 -19.37 13.43
C CYS A 265 13.23 -20.26 14.66
N ASP A 266 12.00 -20.79 14.76
CA ASP A 266 11.59 -21.74 15.83
C ASP A 266 11.72 -23.23 15.44
#